data_AF-A0A6B3EL30-F1
#
_entry.id   AF-A0A6B3EL30-F1
#
_cell.length_a   1.000
_cell.length_b   1.000
_cell.length_c   1.000
_cell.angle_alpha   90.00
_cell.angle_beta   90.00
_cell.angle_gamma   90.00
#
_symmetry.space_group_name_H-M   'P 1'
#
loop_
_entity.id
_entity.type
_entity.pdbx_description
1 polymer ?
#
loop_
_entity_poly.entity_id
_entity_poly.type
_entity_poly.pdbx_seq_one_letter_code
_entity_poly.pdbx_strand_id
1 'polypeptide(L)'
;SFGGFTAPLVCDRVPVDLLVMLQAQIPSPGESPGQWWSHTGYEQARREQDARDGREPDDDTALFHHDTPPALAAEAKKHTRTQSATPFLAPWPLAAWPDAPTKFLLSRDDRFFPAEFMRRIVRERLGMTPDEMPGDHCPMLGHPKELADRLEAYRPGA
;
A
#
# COMPACT_ATOMS: atom_id res chain seq x y z
N SER A 1 0.87 -0.16 2.72
CA SER A 1 2.11 -0.89 2.32
C SER A 1 2.17 -2.31 2.91
N PHE A 2 3.25 -2.71 3.60
CA PHE A 2 3.51 -4.07 4.11
C PHE A 2 2.39 -4.68 4.97
N GLY A 3 1.59 -3.83 5.63
CA GLY A 3 0.43 -4.25 6.41
C GLY A 3 -0.59 -5.10 5.64
N GLY A 4 -0.57 -5.10 4.31
CA GLY A 4 -1.44 -5.96 3.49
C GLY A 4 -1.14 -7.46 3.59
N PHE A 5 0.05 -7.86 4.06
CA PHE A 5 0.32 -9.26 4.44
C PHE A 5 -0.26 -9.64 5.80
N THR A 6 -0.67 -8.66 6.61
CA THR A 6 -1.18 -8.86 7.97
C THR A 6 -2.69 -8.68 8.05
N ALA A 7 -3.24 -7.60 7.50
CA ALA A 7 -4.64 -7.23 7.67
C ALA A 7 -5.63 -8.33 7.25
N PRO A 8 -5.45 -9.04 6.12
CA PRO A 8 -6.38 -10.11 5.74
C PRO A 8 -6.25 -11.35 6.66
N LEU A 9 -5.08 -11.58 7.27
CA LEU A 9 -4.91 -12.63 8.29
C LEU A 9 -5.70 -12.33 9.56
N VAL A 10 -5.87 -11.06 9.89
CA VAL A 10 -6.73 -10.65 11.01
C VAL A 10 -8.19 -10.89 10.63
N CYS A 11 -8.61 -10.52 9.42
CA CYS A 11 -9.99 -10.71 8.93
C CYS A 11 -10.42 -12.19 8.87
N ASP A 12 -9.48 -13.12 8.68
CA ASP A 12 -9.74 -14.56 8.75
C ASP A 12 -10.01 -15.07 10.19
N ARG A 13 -9.57 -14.32 11.20
CA ARG A 13 -9.63 -14.73 12.62
C ARG A 13 -10.71 -14.02 13.42
N VAL A 14 -11.06 -12.80 13.04
CA VAL A 14 -12.05 -11.99 13.73
C VAL A 14 -13.05 -11.41 12.73
N PRO A 15 -14.35 -11.40 13.06
CA PRO A 15 -15.35 -10.73 12.24
C PRO A 15 -15.01 -9.24 12.11
N VAL A 16 -15.03 -8.74 10.88
CA VAL A 16 -14.87 -7.33 10.55
C VAL A 16 -15.96 -6.92 9.58
N ASP A 17 -16.46 -5.69 9.71
CA ASP A 17 -17.47 -5.18 8.78
C ASP A 17 -16.86 -4.73 7.44
N LEU A 18 -15.58 -4.31 7.46
CA LEU A 18 -14.86 -3.78 6.30
C LEU A 18 -13.34 -3.86 6.49
N LEU A 19 -12.63 -4.26 5.43
CA LEU A 19 -11.18 -4.13 5.28
C LEU A 19 -10.85 -3.01 4.28
N VAL A 20 -10.14 -1.97 4.72
CA VAL A 20 -9.61 -0.93 3.82
C VAL A 20 -8.10 -1.10 3.66
N MET A 21 -7.67 -1.38 2.43
CA MET A 21 -6.28 -1.56 2.04
C MET A 21 -5.72 -0.23 1.51
N LEU A 22 -4.98 0.51 2.33
CA LEU A 22 -4.33 1.77 1.94
C LEU A 22 -2.92 1.53 1.38
N GLN A 23 -2.75 1.73 0.07
CA GLN A 23 -1.47 1.55 -0.66
C GLN A 23 -0.76 0.25 -0.26
N ALA A 24 -1.54 -0.81 -0.06
CA ALA A 24 -1.09 -2.02 0.59
C ALA A 24 -0.69 -3.08 -0.42
N GLN A 25 0.34 -3.87 -0.07
CA GLN A 25 0.69 -5.03 -0.86
C GLN A 25 -0.45 -6.05 -0.78
N ILE A 26 -0.75 -6.69 -1.90
CA ILE A 26 -1.82 -7.70 -1.97
C ILE A 26 -1.16 -9.06 -2.17
N PRO A 27 -1.08 -9.93 -1.14
CA PRO A 27 -0.50 -11.27 -1.28
C PRO A 27 -1.29 -12.18 -2.22
N SER A 28 -0.60 -13.14 -2.84
CA SER A 28 -1.21 -14.35 -3.40
C SER A 28 -1.04 -15.54 -2.44
N PRO A 29 -1.94 -16.55 -2.45
CA PRO A 29 -1.78 -17.77 -1.66
C PRO A 29 -0.40 -18.43 -1.85
N GLY A 30 0.29 -18.72 -0.75
CA GLY A 30 1.61 -19.35 -0.76
C GLY A 30 2.78 -18.45 -1.18
N GLU A 31 2.53 -17.17 -1.49
CA GLU A 31 3.56 -16.19 -1.83
C GLU A 31 4.16 -15.60 -0.54
N SER A 32 5.48 -15.58 -0.41
CA SER A 32 6.13 -14.84 0.68
C SER A 32 6.20 -13.34 0.36
N PRO A 33 6.28 -12.45 1.37
CA PRO A 33 6.44 -11.03 1.10
C PRO A 33 7.74 -10.69 0.35
N GLY A 34 8.78 -11.52 0.48
CA GLY A 34 10.01 -11.37 -0.30
C GLY A 34 9.85 -11.73 -1.79
N GLN A 35 8.92 -12.62 -2.12
CA GLN A 35 8.63 -13.00 -3.51
C GLN A 35 7.71 -12.00 -4.22
N TRP A 36 6.87 -11.30 -3.46
CA TRP A 36 5.88 -10.35 -3.99
C TRP A 36 6.48 -9.36 -4.98
N TRP A 37 7.67 -8.83 -4.69
CA TRP A 37 8.35 -7.84 -5.52
C TRP A 37 8.61 -8.35 -6.96
N SER A 38 9.14 -9.57 -7.09
CA SER A 38 9.44 -10.16 -8.39
C SER A 38 8.19 -10.70 -9.07
N HIS A 39 7.28 -11.33 -8.31
CA HIS A 39 6.01 -11.85 -8.85
C HIS A 39 5.09 -10.77 -9.40
N THR A 40 5.15 -9.56 -8.84
CA THR A 40 4.36 -8.42 -9.31
C THR A 40 5.06 -7.60 -10.38
N GLY A 41 6.37 -7.74 -10.57
CA GLY A 41 7.16 -6.89 -11.49
C GLY A 41 7.38 -5.47 -10.96
N TYR A 42 7.36 -5.28 -9.64
CA TYR A 42 7.44 -3.98 -8.97
C TYR A 42 8.62 -3.12 -9.46
N GLU A 43 9.83 -3.69 -9.45
CA GLU A 43 11.06 -2.96 -9.80
C GLU A 43 11.03 -2.40 -11.22
N GLN A 44 10.51 -3.18 -12.17
CA GLN A 44 10.37 -2.72 -13.54
C GLN A 44 9.36 -1.57 -13.62
N ALA A 45 8.20 -1.73 -12.98
CA ALA A 45 7.16 -0.71 -13.02
C ALA A 45 7.60 0.62 -12.39
N ARG A 46 8.36 0.57 -11.28
CA ARG A 46 8.95 1.76 -10.66
C ARG A 46 9.95 2.44 -11.59
N ARG A 47 10.89 1.68 -12.17
CA ARG A 47 11.88 2.24 -13.11
C ARG A 47 11.24 2.88 -14.32
N GLU A 48 10.21 2.25 -14.88
CA GLU A 48 9.47 2.82 -16.01
C GLU A 48 8.73 4.10 -15.62
N GLN A 49 8.13 4.16 -14.43
CA GLN A 49 7.49 5.37 -13.94
C GLN A 49 8.51 6.49 -13.72
N ASP A 50 9.64 6.19 -13.06
CA ASP A 50 10.72 7.15 -12.83
C ASP A 50 11.25 7.70 -14.17
N ALA A 51 11.45 6.85 -15.17
CA ALA A 51 11.87 7.28 -16.51
C ALA A 51 10.82 8.15 -17.23
N ARG A 52 9.53 7.84 -17.10
CA ARG A 52 8.43 8.67 -17.67
C ARG A 52 8.39 10.05 -17.02
N ASP A 53 8.68 10.12 -15.73
CA ASP A 53 8.66 11.37 -14.96
C ASP A 53 9.98 12.14 -15.07
N GLY A 54 11.00 11.60 -15.75
CA GLY A 54 12.34 12.18 -15.81
C GLY A 54 13.02 12.25 -14.43
N ARG A 55 12.70 11.30 -13.53
CA ARG A 55 13.22 11.23 -12.17
C ARG A 55 14.47 10.35 -12.12
N GLU A 56 15.52 10.89 -11.50
CA GLU A 56 16.68 10.13 -11.04
C GLU A 56 16.30 9.29 -9.81
N PRO A 57 17.14 8.32 -9.37
CA PRO A 57 16.91 7.58 -8.14
C PRO A 57 16.62 8.51 -6.97
N ASP A 58 15.39 8.45 -6.46
CA ASP A 58 14.93 9.26 -5.34
C ASP A 58 15.65 8.84 -4.04
N ASP A 59 15.97 9.81 -3.19
CA ASP A 59 16.26 9.50 -1.78
C ASP A 59 14.97 9.08 -1.05
N ASP A 60 15.08 8.48 0.14
CA ASP A 60 13.91 8.03 0.89
C ASP A 60 12.89 9.16 1.16
N THR A 61 13.33 10.41 1.26
CA THR A 61 12.42 11.54 1.45
C THR A 61 11.59 11.79 0.21
N ALA A 62 12.23 11.87 -0.96
CA ALA A 62 11.55 12.08 -2.22
C ALA A 62 10.65 10.89 -2.57
N LEU A 63 11.08 9.67 -2.23
CA LEU A 63 10.35 8.45 -2.52
C LEU A 63 9.06 8.31 -1.68
N PHE A 64 9.14 8.62 -0.38
CA PHE A 64 8.05 8.36 0.56
C PHE A 64 7.28 9.61 1.03
N HIS A 65 7.89 10.79 0.96
CA HIS A 65 7.47 11.98 1.69
C HIS A 65 7.51 13.28 0.86
N HIS A 66 7.49 13.20 -0.47
CA HIS A 66 7.58 14.38 -1.34
C HIS A 66 6.37 15.32 -1.23
N ASP A 67 5.24 14.82 -0.72
CA ASP A 67 3.99 15.57 -0.52
C ASP A 67 3.61 15.63 0.97
N THR A 68 4.54 15.25 1.85
CA THR A 68 4.41 15.35 3.30
C THR A 68 5.08 16.65 3.78
N PRO A 69 4.46 17.45 4.68
CA PRO A 69 5.09 18.64 5.25
C PRO A 69 6.49 18.31 5.81
N PRO A 70 7.56 19.06 5.45
CA PRO A 70 8.94 18.68 5.77
C PRO A 70 9.21 18.45 7.26
N ALA A 71 8.57 19.24 8.14
CA ALA A 71 8.69 19.07 9.58
C ALA A 71 8.09 17.74 10.07
N LEU A 72 6.96 17.31 9.50
CA LEU A 72 6.35 16.02 9.81
C LEU A 72 7.17 14.86 9.24
N ALA A 73 7.71 14.99 8.02
CA ALA A 73 8.60 13.99 7.44
C ALA A 73 9.87 13.80 8.30
N ALA A 74 10.47 14.91 8.76
CA ALA A 74 11.63 14.87 9.64
C ALA A 74 11.31 14.25 11.01
N GLU A 75 10.12 14.53 11.57
CA GLU A 75 9.67 13.91 12.81
C GLU A 75 9.40 12.42 12.63
N ALA A 76 8.67 12.01 11.59
CA ALA A 76 8.35 10.62 11.30
C ALA A 76 9.62 9.75 11.19
N LYS A 77 10.68 10.28 10.58
CA LYS A 77 11.99 9.61 10.47
C LYS A 77 12.58 9.24 11.84
N LYS A 78 12.38 10.04 12.89
CA LYS A 78 12.89 9.75 14.25
C LYS A 78 12.23 8.53 14.88
N HIS A 79 11.02 8.17 14.42
CA HIS A 79 10.24 7.03 14.92
C HIS A 79 10.43 5.76 14.07
N THR A 80 11.25 5.84 13.02
CA THR A 80 11.55 4.67 12.18
C THR A 80 12.39 3.65 12.94
N ARG A 81 12.19 2.38 12.60
CA ARG A 81 12.93 1.25 13.17
C ARG A 81 13.33 0.32 12.03
N THR A 82 14.45 -0.38 12.21
CA THR A 82 14.85 -1.42 11.27
C THR A 82 13.78 -2.51 11.20
N GLN A 83 13.26 -2.72 9.99
CA GLN A 83 12.33 -3.80 9.70
C GLN A 83 13.05 -5.15 9.79
N SER A 84 12.49 -6.10 10.54
CA SER A 84 13.00 -7.47 10.58
C SER A 84 12.82 -8.14 9.22
N ALA A 85 13.81 -8.93 8.80
CA ALA A 85 13.76 -9.73 7.58
C ALA A 85 12.87 -10.99 7.72
N THR A 86 12.64 -11.48 8.94
CA THR A 86 11.92 -12.74 9.18
C THR A 86 10.54 -12.81 8.52
N PRO A 87 9.68 -11.76 8.58
CA PRO A 87 8.37 -11.80 7.95
C PRO A 87 8.40 -12.00 6.43
N PHE A 88 9.51 -11.69 5.75
CA PHE A 88 9.63 -11.83 4.29
C PHE A 88 9.86 -13.27 3.82
N LEU A 89 10.17 -14.19 4.74
CA LEU A 89 10.60 -15.55 4.41
C LEU A 89 9.43 -16.52 4.29
N ALA A 90 8.48 -16.45 5.22
CA ALA A 90 7.39 -17.42 5.28
C ALA A 90 6.35 -17.14 4.17
N PRO A 91 5.84 -18.19 3.50
CA PRO A 91 4.67 -18.09 2.62
C PRO A 91 3.47 -17.48 3.33
N TRP A 92 2.74 -16.63 2.64
CA TRP A 92 1.47 -16.11 3.15
C TRP A 92 0.43 -17.25 3.23
N PRO A 93 -0.18 -17.49 4.41
CA PRO A 93 -0.75 -18.80 4.74
C PRO A 93 -2.20 -19.03 4.31
N LEU A 94 -2.96 -18.00 3.89
CA LEU A 94 -4.36 -18.23 3.48
C LEU A 94 -4.43 -18.86 2.09
N ALA A 95 -5.41 -19.76 1.91
CA ALA A 95 -5.69 -20.38 0.62
C ALA A 95 -6.42 -19.45 -0.36
N ALA A 96 -7.10 -18.42 0.17
CA ALA A 96 -7.83 -17.41 -0.58
C ALA A 96 -7.88 -16.09 0.21
N TRP A 97 -8.32 -15.02 -0.44
CA TRP A 97 -8.65 -13.77 0.25
C TRP A 97 -9.82 -14.00 1.23
N PRO A 98 -9.84 -13.37 2.43
CA PRO A 98 -10.96 -13.52 3.35
C PRO A 98 -12.26 -12.94 2.77
N ASP A 99 -13.40 -13.46 3.23
CA ASP A 99 -14.74 -13.02 2.78
C ASP A 99 -15.12 -11.59 3.24
N ALA A 100 -14.25 -10.94 4.03
CA ALA A 100 -14.45 -9.58 4.50
C ALA A 100 -14.62 -8.61 3.31
N PRO A 101 -15.69 -7.77 3.30
CA PRO A 101 -15.82 -6.70 2.32
C PRO A 101 -14.53 -5.89 2.26
N THR A 102 -13.99 -5.71 1.06
CA THR A 102 -12.67 -5.09 0.88
C THR A 102 -12.78 -3.85 -0.01
N LYS A 103 -12.15 -2.76 0.43
CA LYS A 103 -11.88 -1.56 -0.36
C LYS A 103 -10.38 -1.37 -0.50
N PHE A 104 -9.97 -0.82 -1.64
CA PHE A 104 -8.58 -0.44 -1.87
C PHE A 104 -8.51 1.05 -2.17
N LEU A 105 -7.67 1.77 -1.42
CA LEU A 105 -7.42 3.19 -1.61
C LEU A 105 -5.92 3.38 -1.89
N LEU A 106 -5.59 4.07 -2.98
CA LEU A 106 -4.21 4.46 -3.29
C LEU A 106 -4.06 5.97 -3.42
N SER A 107 -2.84 6.45 -3.20
CA SER A 107 -2.47 7.81 -3.54
C SER A 107 -1.91 7.85 -4.96
N ARG A 108 -2.37 8.81 -5.78
CA ARG A 108 -2.01 8.89 -7.20
C ARG A 108 -0.56 9.25 -7.44
N ASP A 109 0.05 9.96 -6.50
CA ASP A 109 1.39 10.53 -6.61
C ASP A 109 2.43 9.70 -5.81
N ASP A 110 2.05 8.48 -5.41
CA ASP A 110 2.95 7.56 -4.72
C ASP A 110 4.09 7.10 -5.63
N ARG A 111 5.29 7.58 -5.35
CA ARG A 111 6.52 7.22 -6.08
C ARG A 111 7.07 5.86 -5.65
N PHE A 112 6.74 5.42 -4.44
CA PHE A 112 7.11 4.09 -3.97
C PHE A 112 6.24 3.03 -4.62
N PHE A 113 4.92 3.20 -4.67
CA PHE A 113 4.00 2.32 -5.39
C PHE A 113 3.26 3.05 -6.51
N PRO A 114 3.82 3.11 -7.74
CA PRO A 114 3.22 3.82 -8.86
C PRO A 114 1.74 3.45 -9.06
N ALA A 115 0.89 4.46 -9.29
CA ALA A 115 -0.56 4.27 -9.36
C ALA A 115 -0.97 3.25 -10.44
N GLU A 116 -0.39 3.33 -11.65
CA GLU A 116 -0.66 2.36 -12.73
C GLU A 116 -0.29 0.92 -12.36
N PHE A 117 0.84 0.75 -11.66
CA PHE A 117 1.24 -0.54 -11.13
C PHE A 117 0.20 -1.08 -10.13
N MET A 118 -0.21 -0.26 -9.16
CA MET A 118 -1.18 -0.68 -8.15
C MET A 118 -2.56 -0.94 -8.74
N ARG A 119 -3.05 -0.12 -9.69
CA ARG A 119 -4.31 -0.37 -10.42
C ARG A 119 -4.31 -1.76 -11.05
N ARG A 120 -3.21 -2.14 -11.70
CA ARG A 120 -3.06 -3.47 -12.30
C ARG A 120 -3.09 -4.57 -11.23
N ILE A 121 -2.30 -4.45 -10.16
CA ILE A 121 -2.23 -5.48 -9.11
C ILE A 121 -3.58 -5.65 -8.39
N VAL A 122 -4.27 -4.55 -8.09
CA VAL A 122 -5.61 -4.58 -7.46
C VAL A 122 -6.61 -5.30 -8.36
N ARG A 123 -6.63 -4.99 -9.66
CA ARG A 123 -7.51 -5.67 -10.62
C ARG A 123 -7.18 -7.15 -10.76
N GLU A 124 -5.90 -7.49 -10.88
CA GLU A 124 -5.44 -8.88 -11.07
C GLU A 124 -5.69 -9.75 -9.83
N ARG A 125 -5.44 -9.22 -8.62
CA ARG A 125 -5.46 -10.02 -7.38
C ARG A 125 -6.74 -9.91 -6.58
N LEU A 126 -7.48 -8.80 -6.70
CA LEU A 126 -8.74 -8.58 -5.97
C LEU A 126 -9.96 -8.43 -6.89
N GLY A 127 -9.79 -8.38 -8.22
CA GLY A 127 -10.90 -8.28 -9.17
C GLY A 127 -11.68 -6.96 -9.09
N MET A 128 -11.10 -5.90 -8.53
CA MET A 128 -11.76 -4.61 -8.33
C MET A 128 -10.95 -3.44 -8.90
N THR A 129 -11.60 -2.28 -9.04
CA THR A 129 -10.92 -1.00 -9.32
C THR A 129 -10.66 -0.30 -7.98
N PRO A 130 -9.42 0.15 -7.71
CA PRO A 130 -9.14 0.90 -6.49
C PRO A 130 -9.74 2.30 -6.55
N ASP A 131 -10.09 2.84 -5.39
CA ASP A 131 -10.35 4.26 -5.22
C ASP A 131 -9.03 5.02 -5.09
N GLU A 132 -9.07 6.33 -5.36
CA GLU A 132 -7.87 7.14 -5.45
C GLU A 132 -8.01 8.51 -4.78
N MET A 133 -6.92 8.95 -4.17
CA MET A 133 -6.75 10.28 -3.60
C MET A 133 -5.40 10.90 -4.01
N PRO A 134 -5.20 12.22 -3.89
CA PRO A 134 -3.86 12.82 -3.98
C PRO A 134 -2.93 12.29 -2.88
N GLY A 135 -1.63 12.35 -3.11
CA GLY A 135 -0.64 12.12 -2.05
C GLY A 135 0.54 11.25 -2.42
N ASP A 136 1.56 11.29 -1.56
CA ASP A 136 2.71 10.40 -1.59
C ASP A 136 2.42 9.03 -0.95
N HIS A 137 3.46 8.28 -0.57
CA HIS A 137 3.34 7.00 0.11
C HIS A 137 2.75 7.11 1.53
N CYS A 138 2.73 8.31 2.10
CA CYS A 138 2.30 8.60 3.46
C CYS A 138 1.14 9.61 3.48
N PRO A 139 -0.01 9.33 2.84
CA PRO A 139 -1.14 10.25 2.79
C PRO A 139 -1.76 10.51 4.17
N MET A 140 -1.53 9.62 5.15
CA MET A 140 -1.91 9.86 6.54
C MET A 140 -1.12 11.01 7.21
N LEU A 141 0.00 11.44 6.62
CA LEU A 141 0.78 12.58 7.07
C LEU A 141 0.59 13.80 6.16
N GLY A 142 0.57 13.60 4.84
CA GLY A 142 0.37 14.68 3.86
C GLY A 142 -1.07 15.17 3.74
N HIS A 143 -2.03 14.25 3.78
CA HIS A 143 -3.46 14.49 3.54
C HIS A 143 -4.37 13.87 4.61
N PRO A 144 -4.11 14.06 5.91
CA PRO A 144 -4.80 13.33 6.98
C PRO A 144 -6.31 13.55 6.98
N LYS A 145 -6.77 14.77 6.66
CA LYS A 145 -8.20 15.07 6.62
C LYS A 145 -8.90 14.39 5.45
N GLU A 146 -8.34 14.45 4.25
CA GLU A 146 -8.95 13.78 3.09
C GLU A 146 -8.97 12.27 3.30
N LEU A 147 -7.88 11.68 3.82
CA LEU A 147 -7.86 10.26 4.16
C LEU A 147 -8.96 9.91 5.17
N ALA A 148 -9.12 10.68 6.25
CA ALA A 148 -10.17 10.45 7.24
C ALA A 148 -11.57 10.54 6.60
N ASP A 149 -11.82 11.57 5.80
CA ASP A 149 -13.11 11.76 5.12
C ASP A 149 -13.42 10.58 4.17
N ARG A 150 -12.41 10.04 3.47
CA ARG A 150 -12.55 8.82 2.63
C ARG A 150 -12.88 7.58 3.46
N LEU A 151 -12.19 7.38 4.58
CA LEU A 151 -12.44 6.24 5.46
C LEU A 151 -13.84 6.27 6.06
N GLU A 152 -14.31 7.44 6.52
CA GLU A 152 -15.69 7.60 7.00
C GLU A 152 -16.72 7.35 5.90
N ALA A 153 -16.44 7.76 4.66
CA ALA A 153 -17.32 7.48 3.52
C ALA A 153 -17.44 5.99 3.17
N TYR A 154 -16.49 5.14 3.58
CA TYR A 154 -16.61 3.70 3.41
C TYR A 154 -17.36 3.00 4.54
N ARG A 155 -17.64 3.70 5.65
CA ARG A 155 -18.26 3.09 6.81
C ARG A 155 -19.61 2.46 6.41
N PRO A 156 -19.84 1.18 6.75
CA PRO A 156 -21.11 0.52 6.45
C PRO A 156 -22.30 1.30 7.02
N GLY A 157 -23.28 1.61 6.17
CA GLY A 157 -24.49 2.35 6.56
C GLY A 157 -24.34 3.88 6.68
N ALA A 158 -23.22 4.45 6.21
CA ALA A 158 -23.07 5.89 6.01
C ALA A 158 -23.76 6.38 4.74
#